data_AF-A0A9X1PPB6-F1
#
_entry.id   AF-A0A9X1PPB6-F1
#
_cell.length_a   1.000
_cell.length_b   1.000
_cell.length_c   1.000
_cell.angle_alpha   90.00
_cell.angle_beta   90.00
_cell.angle_gamma   90.00
#
_symmetry.space_group_name_H-M   'P 1'
#
loop_
_entity.id
_entity.type
_entity.pdbx_description
1 polymer ?
#
loop_
_entity_poly.entity_id
_entity_poly.type
_entity_poly.pdbx_seq_one_letter_code
_entity_poly.pdbx_strand_id
1 'polypeptide(L)'
;MSESDKAKAQLVIVTGLVVLYFIFKSQYFLIAAAAVGMLSIAIPAAGDLIVKGWYKIAEILGAINGRILLSLVFFVVLFPVAAIAKLGKKNPLALKREAKDSVFVERNHKYSAKDLEHVW
;
A
#
# COMPACT_ATOMS: atom_id res chain seq x y z
N MET A 1 -18.97 5.41 10.55
CA MET A 1 -19.32 4.17 9.82
C MET A 1 -20.82 4.12 9.71
N SER A 2 -21.38 3.84 8.54
CA SER A 2 -22.84 3.74 8.42
C SER A 2 -23.34 2.49 9.15
N GLU A 3 -24.59 2.49 9.61
CA GLU A 3 -25.22 1.31 10.22
C GLU A 3 -25.24 0.11 9.26
N SER A 4 -25.37 0.38 7.95
CA SER A 4 -25.27 -0.65 6.91
C SER A 4 -23.89 -1.31 6.88
N ASP A 5 -22.81 -0.54 7.01
CA ASP A 5 -21.45 -1.08 6.99
C ASP A 5 -21.15 -1.94 8.21
N LYS A 6 -21.67 -1.54 9.39
CA LYS A 6 -21.56 -2.33 10.62
C LYS A 6 -22.29 -3.68 10.48
N ALA A 7 -23.52 -3.66 9.98
CA ALA A 7 -24.30 -4.88 9.75
C ALA A 7 -23.62 -5.81 8.73
N LYS A 8 -23.07 -5.26 7.65
CA LYS A 8 -22.27 -6.03 6.67
C LYS A 8 -21.04 -6.64 7.33
N ALA A 9 -20.30 -5.89 8.16
CA ALA A 9 -19.13 -6.41 8.85
C ALA A 9 -19.50 -7.56 9.81
N GLN A 10 -20.57 -7.41 10.59
CA GLN A 10 -21.10 -8.48 11.45
C GLN A 10 -21.47 -9.72 10.64
N LEU A 11 -22.16 -9.55 9.52
CA LEU A 11 -22.52 -10.65 8.63
C LEU A 11 -21.29 -11.34 8.03
N VAL A 12 -20.27 -10.59 7.62
CA VAL A 12 -19.00 -11.13 7.11
C VAL A 12 -18.28 -11.94 8.19
N ILE A 13 -18.26 -11.47 9.44
CA ILE A 13 -17.65 -12.19 10.57
C ILE A 13 -18.40 -13.52 10.80
N VAL A 14 -19.73 -13.48 10.90
CA VAL A 14 -20.55 -14.70 11.11
C VAL A 14 -20.38 -15.67 9.95
N THR A 15 -20.45 -15.18 8.71
CA THR A 15 -20.28 -16.01 7.51
C THR A 15 -18.88 -16.63 7.45
N GLY A 16 -17.83 -15.86 7.78
CA GLY A 16 -16.47 -16.36 7.87
C GLY A 16 -16.31 -17.48 8.88
N LEU A 17 -16.91 -17.35 10.07
CA LEU A 17 -16.91 -18.41 11.08
C LEU A 17 -17.65 -19.67 10.60
N VAL A 18 -18.76 -19.52 9.88
CA VAL A 18 -19.46 -20.66 9.27
C VAL A 18 -18.63 -21.34 8.18
N VAL A 19 -17.94 -20.57 7.33
CA VAL A 19 -17.02 -21.13 6.33
C VAL A 19 -15.88 -21.90 7.01
N LEU A 20 -15.33 -21.38 8.12
CA LEU A 20 -14.32 -22.09 8.91
C LEU A 20 -14.87 -23.39 9.50
N TYR A 21 -16.14 -23.43 9.91
CA TYR A 21 -16.78 -24.70 10.30
C TYR A 21 -16.75 -25.72 9.16
N PHE A 22 -17.05 -25.35 7.92
CA PHE A 22 -17.03 -26.30 6.79
C PHE A 22 -15.61 -26.80 6.45
N ILE A 23 -14.59 -25.97 6.62
CA ILE A 23 -13.19 -26.33 6.35
C ILE A 23 -12.64 -27.24 7.46
N PHE A 24 -12.80 -26.83 8.72
CA PHE A 24 -12.19 -27.51 9.87
C PHE A 24 -13.10 -28.56 10.52
N LYS A 25 -14.39 -28.62 10.14
CA LYS A 25 -15.44 -29.48 10.70
C LYS A 25 -15.57 -29.43 12.23
N SER A 26 -15.12 -28.34 12.83
CA SER A 26 -15.07 -28.18 14.29
C SER A 26 -16.29 -27.41 14.78
N GLN A 27 -17.08 -28.04 15.66
CA GLN A 27 -18.30 -27.46 16.24
C GLN A 27 -18.09 -26.12 16.93
N TYR A 28 -16.88 -25.85 17.43
CA TYR A 28 -16.55 -24.59 18.12
C TYR A 28 -16.77 -23.37 17.23
N PHE A 29 -16.49 -23.46 15.92
CA PHE A 29 -16.70 -22.34 15.00
C PHE A 29 -18.18 -22.03 14.77
N LEU A 30 -19.02 -23.07 14.73
CA LEU A 30 -20.46 -22.91 14.56
C LEU A 30 -21.08 -22.28 15.82
N ILE A 31 -20.66 -22.72 17.01
CA ILE A 31 -21.09 -22.13 18.29
C ILE A 31 -20.63 -20.67 18.37
N ALA A 32 -19.40 -20.37 17.98
CA ALA A 32 -18.89 -19.00 17.95
C ALA A 32 -19.68 -18.12 16.96
N ALA A 33 -20.00 -18.62 15.76
CA ALA A 33 -20.82 -17.90 14.78
C ALA A 33 -22.22 -17.57 15.33
N ALA A 34 -22.86 -18.55 15.95
CA ALA A 34 -24.17 -18.37 16.57
C ALA A 34 -24.12 -17.37 17.74
N ALA A 35 -23.12 -17.48 18.62
CA ALA A 35 -22.94 -16.57 19.74
C ALA A 35 -22.69 -15.13 19.28
N VAL A 36 -21.78 -14.93 18.32
CA VAL A 36 -21.46 -13.60 17.77
C VAL A 36 -22.66 -12.99 17.06
N GLY A 37 -23.38 -13.77 16.25
CA GLY A 37 -24.58 -13.29 15.57
C GLY A 37 -25.70 -12.92 16.54
N MET A 38 -25.96 -13.78 17.53
CA MET A 38 -26.98 -13.54 18.54
C MET A 38 -26.65 -12.34 19.42
N LEU A 39 -25.40 -12.21 19.88
CA LEU A 39 -24.96 -11.05 20.67
C LEU A 39 -25.06 -9.75 19.87
N SER A 40 -24.75 -9.77 18.57
CA SER A 40 -24.83 -8.59 17.71
C SER A 40 -26.27 -8.10 17.52
N ILE A 41 -27.24 -9.01 17.46
CA ILE A 41 -28.66 -8.68 17.33
C ILE A 41 -29.27 -8.27 18.68
N ALA A 42 -28.97 -9.02 19.75
CA ALA A 42 -29.56 -8.80 21.06
C ALA A 42 -29.03 -7.53 21.74
N ILE A 43 -27.75 -7.20 21.53
CA ILE A 43 -27.08 -6.07 22.19
C ILE A 43 -26.29 -5.29 21.13
N PRO A 44 -26.88 -4.22 20.55
CA PRO A 44 -26.23 -3.42 19.50
C PRO A 44 -24.86 -2.87 19.91
N ALA A 45 -24.69 -2.47 21.17
CA ALA A 45 -23.42 -2.00 21.71
C ALA A 45 -22.31 -3.08 21.67
N ALA A 46 -22.66 -4.34 21.92
CA ALA A 46 -21.70 -5.45 21.83
C ALA A 46 -21.31 -5.72 20.36
N GLY A 47 -22.30 -5.71 19.45
CA GLY A 47 -22.06 -5.80 18.01
C GLY A 47 -21.13 -4.70 17.50
N ASP A 48 -21.31 -3.46 17.95
CA ASP A 48 -20.45 -2.33 17.61
C ASP A 48 -19.01 -2.50 18.11
N LEU A 49 -18.83 -3.03 19.33
CA LEU A 49 -17.50 -3.31 19.86
C LEU A 49 -16.78 -4.41 19.07
N ILE A 50 -17.48 -5.46 18.67
CA ILE A 50 -16.94 -6.54 17.83
C ILE A 50 -16.46 -5.97 16.50
N VAL A 51 -17.30 -5.18 15.85
CA VAL A 51 -16.96 -4.54 14.57
C VAL A 51 -15.77 -3.60 14.74
N LYS A 52 -15.72 -2.79 15.80
CA LYS A 52 -14.59 -1.91 16.08
C LYS A 52 -13.28 -2.69 16.27
N GLY A 53 -13.33 -3.82 16.98
CA GLY A 53 -12.19 -4.72 17.13
C GLY A 53 -11.74 -5.30 15.79
N TRP A 54 -12.68 -5.76 14.97
CA TRP A 54 -12.43 -6.29 13.63
C TRP A 54 -11.75 -5.26 12.71
N TYR A 55 -12.24 -4.02 12.68
CA TYR A 55 -11.63 -2.97 11.89
C TYR A 55 -10.22 -2.59 12.35
N LYS A 56 -9.95 -2.64 13.66
CA LYS A 56 -8.60 -2.40 14.18
C LYS A 56 -7.60 -3.46 13.70
N ILE A 57 -8.03 -4.71 13.60
CA ILE A 57 -7.23 -5.79 13.01
C ILE A 57 -7.01 -5.51 11.52
N ALA A 58 -8.06 -5.14 10.79
CA ALA A 58 -7.98 -4.82 9.37
C ALA A 58 -7.04 -3.64 9.08
N GLU A 59 -7.03 -2.61 9.94
CA GLU A 59 -6.13 -1.46 9.84
C GLU A 59 -4.66 -1.87 9.98
N ILE A 60 -4.35 -2.70 10.99
CA ILE A 60 -2.98 -3.22 11.21
C ILE A 60 -2.54 -4.06 10.00
N LEU A 61 -3.41 -4.97 9.53
CA LEU A 61 -3.13 -5.78 8.34
C LEU A 61 -2.95 -4.92 7.09
N GLY A 62 -3.77 -3.88 6.92
CA GLY A 62 -3.65 -2.91 5.84
C GLY A 62 -2.33 -2.17 5.85
N ALA A 63 -1.87 -1.72 7.03
CA ALA A 63 -0.59 -1.06 7.20
C ALA A 63 0.59 -1.98 6.85
N ILE A 64 0.53 -3.24 7.27
CA ILE A 64 1.54 -4.26 6.93
C ILE A 64 1.54 -4.52 5.42
N ASN A 65 0.36 -4.74 4.83
CA ASN A 65 0.21 -5.00 3.41
C ASN A 65 0.74 -3.84 2.55
N GLY A 66 0.47 -2.59 2.94
CA GLY A 66 1.00 -1.41 2.25
C GLY A 66 2.53 -1.40 2.23
N ARG A 67 3.18 -1.73 3.36
CA ARG A 67 4.65 -1.83 3.43
C ARG A 67 5.19 -2.97 2.59
N ILE A 68 4.54 -4.14 2.63
CA ILE A 68 4.95 -5.31 1.84
C ILE A 68 4.83 -5.00 0.35
N LEU A 69 3.69 -4.49 -0.10
CA LEU A 69 3.44 -4.17 -1.50
C LEU A 69 4.45 -3.15 -2.02
N LEU A 70 4.69 -2.07 -1.27
CA LEU A 70 5.61 -1.02 -1.68
C LEU A 70 7.07 -1.51 -1.69
N SER A 71 7.45 -2.34 -0.71
CA SER A 71 8.77 -2.98 -0.70
C SER A 71 8.94 -3.92 -1.89
N LEU A 72 7.91 -4.71 -2.22
CA LEU A 72 7.93 -5.63 -3.34
C LEU A 72 8.04 -4.88 -4.67
N VAL A 73 7.27 -3.81 -4.86
CA VAL A 73 7.40 -2.92 -6.04
C VAL A 73 8.81 -2.32 -6.10
N PHE A 74 9.36 -1.85 -4.98
CA PHE A 74 10.72 -1.32 -4.94
C PHE A 74 11.73 -2.39 -5.37
N PHE A 75 11.73 -3.57 -4.77
CA PHE A 75 12.75 -4.59 -5.05
C PHE A 75 12.59 -5.29 -6.41
N VAL A 76 11.36 -5.45 -6.90
CA VAL A 76 11.08 -6.14 -8.17
C VAL A 76 11.16 -5.20 -9.37
N VAL A 77 10.83 -3.91 -9.19
CA VAL A 77 10.77 -2.94 -10.31
C VAL A 77 11.85 -1.87 -10.18
N LEU A 78 11.82 -1.06 -9.12
CA LEU A 78 12.67 0.12 -9.03
C LEU A 78 14.15 -0.21 -8.84
N PHE A 79 14.44 -1.19 -7.99
CA PHE A 79 15.79 -1.64 -7.69
C PHE A 79 16.53 -2.20 -8.91
N PRO A 80 15.97 -3.14 -9.70
CA PRO A 80 16.65 -3.63 -10.89
C PRO A 80 16.80 -2.54 -11.95
N VAL A 81 15.81 -1.66 -12.13
CA VAL A 81 15.91 -0.51 -13.03
C VAL A 81 17.08 0.41 -12.61
N ALA A 82 17.18 0.73 -11.33
CA ALA A 82 18.28 1.53 -10.80
C ALA A 82 19.65 0.82 -10.92
N ALA A 83 19.69 -0.49 -10.71
CA ALA A 83 20.91 -1.28 -10.86
C ALA A 83 21.40 -1.28 -12.31
N ILE A 84 20.51 -1.49 -13.28
CA ILE A 84 20.82 -1.40 -14.72
C ILE A 84 21.27 0.02 -15.08
N ALA A 85 20.56 1.04 -14.61
CA ALA A 85 20.92 2.43 -14.85
C ALA A 85 22.33 2.76 -14.31
N LYS A 86 22.72 2.17 -13.17
CA LYS A 86 24.04 2.33 -12.56
C LYS A 86 25.16 1.61 -13.29
N LEU A 87 24.87 0.49 -14.00
CA LEU A 87 25.82 -0.17 -14.89
C LEU A 87 26.13 0.70 -16.12
N GLY A 88 25.17 1.51 -16.56
CA GLY A 88 25.44 2.58 -17.51
C GLY A 88 26.37 3.62 -16.90
N LYS A 89 27.53 3.86 -17.51
CA LYS A 89 28.54 4.88 -17.13
C LYS A 89 28.05 6.34 -17.27
N LYS A 90 26.73 6.58 -17.22
CA LYS A 90 26.14 7.90 -17.38
C LYS A 90 26.17 8.59 -16.01
N ASN A 91 26.81 9.75 -15.96
CA ASN A 91 26.83 10.66 -14.82
C ASN A 91 25.88 11.85 -15.12
N PRO A 92 24.56 11.62 -15.26
CA PRO A 92 23.63 12.66 -15.71
C PRO A 92 23.57 13.86 -14.78
N LEU A 93 23.89 13.64 -13.50
CA LEU A 93 23.90 14.68 -12.46
C LEU A 93 25.31 15.26 -12.21
N ALA A 94 26.31 14.89 -13.00
CA ALA A 94 27.71 15.32 -12.83
C ALA A 94 28.26 15.15 -11.39
N LEU A 95 27.73 14.19 -10.62
CA LEU A 95 28.02 14.01 -9.19
C LEU A 95 29.43 13.49 -8.92
N LYS A 96 30.02 12.76 -9.87
CA LYS A 96 31.44 12.39 -9.83
C LYS A 96 32.28 13.46 -10.53
N ARG A 97 33.35 13.91 -9.86
CA ARG A 97 34.35 14.82 -10.43
C ARG A 97 35.07 14.11 -11.57
N GLU A 98 34.80 14.54 -12.80
CA GLU A 98 35.54 14.11 -13.98
C GLU A 98 36.87 14.86 -14.05
N ALA A 99 37.87 14.28 -14.72
CA ALA A 99 39.13 14.93 -15.03
C ALA A 99 38.91 15.98 -16.13
N LYS A 100 38.23 17.07 -15.78
CA LYS A 100 38.03 18.27 -16.59
C LYS A 100 38.49 19.47 -15.78
N ASP A 101 39.04 20.46 -16.46
CA ASP A 101 39.53 21.70 -15.82
C ASP A 101 38.41 22.55 -15.22
N SER A 102 37.17 22.33 -15.68
CA SER A 102 36.01 23.13 -15.30
C SER A 102 34.73 22.29 -15.24
N VAL A 103 33.82 22.70 -14.35
CA VAL A 103 32.46 22.15 -14.23
C VAL A 103 31.51 22.81 -15.24
N PHE A 104 31.93 23.90 -15.88
CA PHE A 104 31.16 24.56 -16.93
C PHE A 104 31.04 23.67 -18.16
N VAL A 105 29.83 23.62 -18.74
CA VAL A 105 29.55 22.94 -20.00
C VAL A 105 29.66 23.97 -21.12
N GLU A 106 30.60 23.79 -22.04
CA GLU A 106 30.68 24.60 -23.25
C GLU A 106 29.44 24.34 -24.12
N ARG A 107 28.52 25.31 -24.12
CA ARG A 107 27.44 25.34 -25.10
C ARG A 107 27.96 26.09 -26.31
N ASN A 108 28.47 25.35 -27.29
CA ASN A 108 28.81 25.87 -28.62
C ASN A 108 27.54 26.25 -29.42
N HIS A 109 26.63 27.00 -28.77
CA HIS A 109 25.37 27.44 -29.35
C HIS A 109 25.58 28.75 -30.07
N LYS A 110 25.29 28.79 -31.38
CA LYS A 110 25.27 30.05 -32.13
C LYS A 110 23.92 30.71 -31.91
N TYR A 111 23.93 31.79 -31.13
CA TYR A 111 22.74 32.58 -30.85
C TYR A 111 22.08 33.08 -32.15
N SER A 112 20.78 32.90 -32.22
CA SER A 112 19.91 33.37 -33.30
C SER A 112 18.91 34.39 -32.77
N ALA A 113 18.27 35.15 -33.65
CA ALA A 113 17.28 36.17 -33.25
C ALA A 113 16.12 35.59 -32.42
N LYS A 114 15.76 34.32 -32.64
CA LYS A 114 14.72 33.61 -31.89
C LYS A 114 15.10 33.37 -30.43
N ASP A 115 16.38 33.23 -30.12
CA ASP A 115 16.86 33.02 -28.75
C ASP A 115 16.72 34.28 -27.88
N LEU A 116 16.47 35.44 -28.51
CA LEU A 116 16.26 36.72 -27.82
C LEU A 116 14.79 37.01 -27.52
N GLU A 117 13.85 36.23 -28.10
CA GLU A 117 12.41 36.39 -27.84
C GLU A 117 12.04 35.89 -26.43
N HIS A 118 12.76 34.88 -25.92
CA HIS A 118 12.58 34.32 -24.59
C HIS A 118 13.94 34.12 -23.90
N VAL A 119 14.42 35.20 -23.27
CA VAL A 119 15.73 35.30 -22.60
C VAL A 119 15.83 34.61 -21.22
N TRP A 120 14.76 33.96 -20.75
CA TRP A 120 14.66 33.36 -19.41
C TRP A 120 14.46 31.85 -19.44
#